data_AF-A0A7S2HXT2-F1
#
_entry.id   AF-A0A7S2HXT2-F1
#
_cell.length_a   1.000
_cell.length_b   1.000
_cell.length_c   1.000
_cell.angle_alpha   90.00
_cell.angle_beta   90.00
_cell.angle_gamma   90.00
#
_symmetry.space_group_name_H-M   'P 1'
#
loop_
_entity.id
_entity.type
_entity.pdbx_description
1 polymer ?
#
loop_
_entity_poly.entity_id
_entity_poly.type
_entity_poly.pdbx_seq_one_letter_code
_entity_poly.pdbx_strand_id
1 'polypeptide(L)'
;AERKRREEVLMQQQRQLEEQHRHLQRQKTKELQAHSEQLMQRELQLQRAEQEKRQLARDIPGQAKAQVAISQPQAAEGMRGEDPGAAHSGHLQPGQRCRYQSGTYGWMPATVQSYNDGDSTYNLDVRPHAALDKISPAAVTSVADAWLPGTLAAYHSISVGQWLPAVVVSFNEDDGTYNLDVRDHADLDRIRARVLDRHFDEVPKRSASRHAI
;
A
#
# COMPACT_ATOMS: atom_id res chain seq x y z
N ALA A 1 35.93 -56.76 14.70
CA ALA A 1 35.29 -56.66 13.37
C ALA A 1 34.05 -55.75 13.40
N GLU A 2 33.14 -55.94 14.36
CA GLU A 2 31.84 -55.22 14.38
C GLU A 2 31.94 -53.71 14.66
N ARG A 3 32.81 -53.27 15.58
CA ARG A 3 33.05 -51.82 15.83
C ARG A 3 33.50 -51.07 14.58
N LYS A 4 34.45 -51.65 13.84
CA LYS A 4 34.98 -51.07 12.61
C LYS A 4 33.90 -50.90 11.53
N ARG A 5 32.99 -51.86 11.39
CA ARG A 5 31.84 -51.75 10.47
C ARG A 5 30.86 -50.64 10.89
N ARG A 6 30.60 -50.47 12.19
CA ARG A 6 29.74 -49.38 12.69
C ARG A 6 30.36 -48.01 12.44
N GLU A 7 31.67 -47.87 12.66
CA GLU A 7 32.41 -46.64 12.36
C GLU A 7 32.43 -46.32 10.87
N GLU A 8 32.61 -47.33 10.00
CA GLU A 8 32.53 -47.17 8.55
C GLU A 8 31.15 -46.68 8.09
N VAL A 9 30.06 -47.23 8.65
CA VAL A 9 28.69 -46.81 8.36
C VAL A 9 28.44 -45.37 8.82
N LEU A 10 28.89 -44.99 10.02
CA LEU A 10 28.78 -43.61 10.53
C LEU A 10 29.55 -42.61 9.66
N MET A 11 30.77 -42.96 9.25
CA MET A 11 31.58 -42.11 8.39
C MET A 11 30.99 -41.98 6.98
N GLN A 12 30.35 -43.04 6.47
CA GLN A 12 29.63 -42.99 5.20
C GLN A 12 28.38 -42.10 5.30
N GLN A 13 27.62 -42.22 6.40
CA GLN A 13 26.45 -41.39 6.66
C GLN A 13 26.82 -39.91 6.83
N GLN A 14 27.91 -39.60 7.53
CA GLN A 14 28.39 -38.24 7.69
C GLN A 14 28.81 -37.61 6.36
N ARG A 15 29.54 -38.36 5.51
CA ARG A 15 29.85 -37.91 4.15
C ARG A 15 28.60 -37.62 3.35
N GLN A 16 27.60 -38.51 3.40
CA GLN A 16 26.36 -38.31 2.66
C GLN A 16 25.63 -37.03 3.11
N LEU A 17 25.59 -36.74 4.41
CA LEU A 17 25.01 -35.51 4.95
C LEU A 17 25.78 -34.26 4.49
N GLU A 18 27.11 -34.29 4.51
CA GLU A 18 27.94 -33.19 4.02
C GLU A 18 27.73 -32.93 2.52
N GLU A 19 27.60 -33.99 1.73
CA GLU A 19 27.32 -33.86 0.30
C GLU A 19 25.94 -33.29 0.02
N GLN A 20 24.93 -33.72 0.78
CA GLN A 20 23.59 -33.12 0.71
C GLN A 20 23.61 -31.65 1.09
N HIS A 21 24.32 -31.28 2.15
CA HIS A 21 24.45 -29.89 2.57
C HIS A 21 25.17 -29.04 1.50
N ARG A 22 26.27 -29.56 0.95
CA ARG A 22 27.02 -28.92 -0.14
C ARG A 22 26.16 -28.76 -1.39
N HIS A 23 25.32 -29.73 -1.71
CA HIS A 23 24.39 -29.66 -2.83
C HIS A 23 23.34 -28.57 -2.60
N LEU A 24 22.73 -28.54 -1.42
CA LEU A 24 21.73 -27.54 -1.06
C LEU A 24 22.31 -26.12 -1.07
N GLN A 25 23.53 -25.94 -0.57
CA GLN A 25 24.24 -24.66 -0.62
C GLN A 25 24.47 -24.21 -2.07
N ARG A 26 24.93 -25.11 -2.95
CA ARG A 26 25.10 -24.81 -4.38
C ARG A 26 23.78 -24.44 -5.06
N GLN A 27 22.67 -25.09 -4.70
CA GLN A 27 21.35 -24.75 -5.22
C GLN A 27 20.94 -23.35 -4.78
N LYS A 28 21.00 -23.05 -3.48
CA LYS A 28 20.68 -21.72 -2.95
C LYS A 28 21.53 -20.62 -3.58
N THR A 29 22.83 -20.85 -3.76
CA THR A 29 23.70 -19.87 -4.43
C THR A 29 23.28 -19.64 -5.88
N LYS A 30 22.95 -20.70 -6.62
CA LYS A 30 22.48 -20.57 -8.02
C LYS A 30 21.16 -19.83 -8.10
N GLU A 31 20.21 -20.12 -7.22
CA GLU A 31 18.92 -19.41 -7.17
C GLU A 31 19.11 -17.93 -6.84
N LEU A 32 19.97 -17.62 -5.87
CA LEU A 32 20.28 -16.24 -5.51
C LEU A 32 20.96 -15.48 -6.67
N GLN A 33 21.88 -16.13 -7.39
CA GLN A 33 22.52 -15.56 -8.57
C GLN A 33 21.50 -15.29 -9.69
N ALA A 34 20.66 -16.27 -10.02
CA ALA A 34 19.64 -16.11 -11.04
C ALA A 34 18.64 -14.99 -10.68
N HIS A 35 18.26 -14.89 -9.40
CA HIS A 35 17.37 -13.82 -8.95
C HIS A 35 18.04 -12.43 -9.06
N SER A 36 19.31 -12.33 -8.69
CA SER A 36 20.08 -11.09 -8.86
C SER A 36 20.21 -10.68 -10.33
N GLU A 37 20.42 -11.64 -11.23
CA GLU A 37 20.47 -11.39 -12.68
C GLU A 37 19.11 -10.92 -13.21
N GLN A 38 18.00 -11.49 -12.73
CA GLN A 38 16.65 -11.05 -13.09
C GLN A 38 16.38 -9.61 -12.65
N LEU A 39 16.79 -9.24 -11.44
CA LEU A 39 16.66 -7.86 -10.96
C LEU A 39 17.46 -6.88 -11.83
N MET A 40 18.70 -7.23 -12.15
CA MET A 40 19.55 -6.42 -13.04
C MET A 40 18.94 -6.26 -14.44
N GLN A 41 18.34 -7.32 -14.99
CA GLN A 41 17.64 -7.24 -16.27
C GLN A 41 16.40 -6.35 -16.21
N ARG A 42 15.61 -6.43 -15.13
CA ARG A 42 14.43 -5.58 -14.94
C ARG A 42 14.82 -4.11 -14.81
N GLU A 43 15.87 -3.81 -14.04
CA GLU A 43 16.39 -2.45 -13.89
C GLU A 43 16.84 -1.86 -15.23
N LEU A 44 17.54 -2.65 -16.06
CA LEU A 44 17.97 -2.22 -17.39
C LEU A 44 16.77 -1.96 -18.32
N GLN A 45 15.71 -2.76 -18.23
CA GLN A 45 14.49 -2.53 -19.02
C GLN A 45 13.79 -1.23 -18.61
N LEU A 46 13.67 -0.96 -17.31
CA LEU A 46 13.10 0.30 -16.81
C LEU A 46 13.91 1.50 -17.29
N GLN A 47 15.24 1.43 -17.22
CA GLN A 47 16.10 2.52 -17.69
C GLN A 47 15.95 2.78 -19.20
N ARG A 48 15.75 1.73 -20.01
CA ARG A 48 15.45 1.89 -21.44
C ARG A 48 14.09 2.55 -21.66
N ALA A 49 13.06 2.10 -20.97
CA ALA A 49 11.72 2.67 -21.07
C ALA A 49 11.71 4.16 -20.66
N GLU A 50 12.45 4.53 -19.62
CA GLU A 50 12.61 5.92 -19.21
C GLU A 50 13.35 6.76 -20.26
N GLN A 51 14.40 6.22 -20.88
CA GLN A 51 15.11 6.91 -21.96
C GLN A 51 14.22 7.12 -23.18
N GLU A 52 13.42 6.12 -23.56
CA GLU A 52 12.46 6.20 -24.65
C GLU A 52 11.37 7.25 -24.34
N LYS A 53 10.81 7.22 -23.13
CA LYS A 53 9.85 8.24 -22.65
C LYS A 53 10.45 9.65 -22.67
N ARG A 54 11.73 9.81 -22.32
CA ARG A 54 12.45 11.09 -22.38
C ARG A 54 12.69 11.57 -23.81
N GLN A 55 12.93 10.67 -24.75
CA GLN A 55 13.06 11.01 -26.18
C GLN A 55 11.72 11.46 -26.75
N LEU A 56 10.65 10.71 -26.50
CA LEU A 56 9.29 11.07 -26.90
C LEU A 56 8.84 12.43 -26.34
N ALA A 57 9.23 12.76 -25.10
CA ALA A 57 8.95 14.06 -24.50
C ALA A 57 9.71 15.23 -25.16
N ARG A 58 10.86 14.97 -25.80
CA ARG A 58 11.63 15.97 -26.54
C ARG A 58 11.09 16.24 -27.94
N ASP A 59 10.44 15.25 -28.55
CA ASP A 59 9.95 15.32 -29.93
C ASP A 59 8.55 15.94 -30.07
N ILE A 60 7.99 16.57 -29.01
CA ILE A 60 6.75 17.35 -29.09
C ILE A 60 7.07 18.76 -29.61
N PRO A 61 6.73 19.14 -30.86
CA PRO A 61 6.92 20.50 -31.35
C PRO A 61 5.63 21.30 -31.10
N GLY A 62 5.71 22.26 -30.16
CA GLY A 62 4.95 23.51 -30.15
C GLY A 62 3.43 23.46 -29.97
N GLN A 63 2.95 23.91 -28.81
CA GLN A 63 1.98 25.01 -28.78
C GLN A 63 1.95 25.75 -27.43
N ALA A 64 2.38 27.01 -27.53
CA ALA A 64 1.99 28.24 -26.85
C ALA A 64 1.32 28.23 -25.45
N LYS A 65 1.95 29.03 -24.59
CA LYS A 65 1.36 29.95 -23.60
C LYS A 65 -0.10 30.37 -23.89
N ALA A 66 -0.95 30.30 -22.86
CA ALA A 66 -2.02 31.30 -22.66
C ALA A 66 -2.41 31.37 -21.18
N GLN A 67 -2.20 32.54 -20.59
CA GLN A 67 -2.79 33.02 -19.36
C GLN A 67 -4.08 33.80 -19.70
N VAL A 68 -5.13 33.60 -18.89
CA VAL A 68 -6.15 34.58 -18.44
C VAL A 68 -7.38 34.90 -19.33
N ALA A 69 -8.53 34.97 -18.63
CA ALA A 69 -9.78 35.74 -18.85
C ALA A 69 -11.05 35.03 -19.37
N ILE A 70 -11.98 34.81 -18.42
CA ILE A 70 -13.39 35.29 -18.37
C ILE A 70 -14.14 35.43 -19.71
N SER A 71 -15.21 34.64 -19.89
CA SER A 71 -16.56 35.10 -20.30
C SER A 71 -17.56 33.94 -20.30
N GLN A 72 -18.73 34.16 -19.67
CA GLN A 72 -19.95 33.33 -19.78
C GLN A 72 -20.48 33.29 -21.23
N PRO A 73 -21.36 32.32 -21.54
CA PRO A 73 -22.76 32.67 -21.77
C PRO A 73 -23.77 31.73 -21.09
N GLN A 74 -24.96 32.29 -20.78
CA GLN A 74 -26.13 31.65 -20.18
C GLN A 74 -27.04 30.95 -21.21
N ALA A 75 -27.78 29.96 -20.69
CA ALA A 75 -29.07 29.39 -21.11
C ALA A 75 -29.06 28.47 -22.36
N ALA A 76 -29.70 27.29 -22.41
CA ALA A 76 -30.78 26.75 -21.59
C ALA A 76 -30.75 25.20 -21.52
N GLU A 77 -30.99 24.69 -20.31
CA GLU A 77 -31.83 23.56 -19.89
C GLU A 77 -31.85 22.22 -20.67
N GLY A 78 -31.46 21.13 -19.98
CA GLY A 78 -31.94 19.78 -20.31
C GLY A 78 -31.17 18.59 -19.72
N MET A 79 -31.35 18.31 -18.42
CA MET A 79 -31.24 16.98 -17.76
C MET A 79 -29.84 16.35 -17.47
N ARG A 80 -29.48 16.42 -16.17
CA ARG A 80 -28.77 15.42 -15.31
C ARG A 80 -27.47 14.83 -15.87
N GLY A 81 -26.26 15.12 -15.38
CA GLY A 81 -25.83 15.53 -14.05
C GLY A 81 -24.79 14.51 -13.59
N GLU A 82 -23.51 14.77 -13.83
CA GLU A 82 -22.34 14.17 -13.17
C GLU A 82 -21.09 14.94 -13.60
N ASP A 83 -20.65 15.82 -12.72
CA ASP A 83 -19.48 16.68 -12.83
C ASP A 83 -18.24 15.87 -12.36
N PRO A 84 -17.20 15.62 -13.17
CA PRO A 84 -15.99 14.94 -12.70
C PRO A 84 -14.99 15.91 -12.05
N GLY A 85 -15.47 17.04 -11.53
CA GLY A 85 -14.74 17.94 -10.64
C GLY A 85 -14.85 17.50 -9.18
N ALA A 86 -14.58 16.22 -8.87
CA ALA A 86 -14.52 15.75 -7.49
C ALA A 86 -13.37 16.47 -6.78
N ALA A 87 -13.70 17.56 -6.08
CA ALA A 87 -12.91 18.07 -4.99
C ALA A 87 -12.52 16.87 -4.12
N HIS A 88 -11.22 16.56 -4.08
CA HIS A 88 -10.62 15.49 -3.28
C HIS A 88 -10.94 15.74 -1.82
N SER A 89 -12.14 15.33 -1.45
CA SER A 89 -12.62 15.43 -0.09
C SER A 89 -11.75 14.45 0.67
N GLY A 90 -11.09 14.90 1.73
CA GLY A 90 -10.09 14.12 2.49
C GLY A 90 -10.61 12.84 3.14
N HIS A 91 -11.73 12.29 2.68
CA HIS A 91 -12.36 11.04 3.06
C HIS A 91 -12.33 10.03 1.88
N LEU A 92 -12.36 8.74 2.20
CA LEU A 92 -12.47 7.67 1.22
C LEU A 92 -13.79 7.74 0.45
N GLN A 93 -13.71 7.61 -0.87
CA GLN A 93 -14.87 7.72 -1.76
C GLN A 93 -15.69 6.42 -1.81
N PRO A 94 -17.02 6.49 -2.00
CA PRO A 94 -17.82 5.32 -2.34
C PRO A 94 -17.24 4.57 -3.54
N GLY A 95 -17.20 3.24 -3.48
CA GLY A 95 -16.57 2.37 -4.47
C GLY A 95 -15.07 2.17 -4.29
N GLN A 96 -14.41 2.95 -3.42
CA GLN A 96 -12.97 2.82 -3.21
C GLN A 96 -12.61 1.52 -2.49
N ARG A 97 -11.58 0.84 -3.00
CA ARG A 97 -11.08 -0.41 -2.44
C ARG A 97 -10.26 -0.17 -1.19
N CYS A 98 -10.55 -0.96 -0.16
CA CYS A 98 -9.82 -0.96 1.09
C CYS A 98 -9.71 -2.38 1.64
N ARG A 99 -9.11 -2.51 2.82
CA ARG A 99 -9.15 -3.72 3.62
C ARG A 99 -9.56 -3.38 5.04
N TYR A 100 -10.33 -4.28 5.62
CA TYR A 100 -10.90 -4.15 6.94
C TYR A 100 -10.24 -5.14 7.90
N GLN A 101 -9.87 -4.68 9.10
CA GLN A 101 -9.35 -5.54 10.16
C GLN A 101 -10.50 -6.15 10.97
N SER A 102 -10.88 -7.36 10.63
CA SER A 102 -11.79 -8.18 11.44
C SER A 102 -11.06 -8.74 12.65
N GLY A 103 -11.72 -8.70 13.82
CA GLY A 103 -11.19 -9.32 15.03
C GLY A 103 -11.07 -10.84 14.93
N THR A 104 -11.88 -11.46 14.06
CA THR A 104 -11.94 -12.93 13.92
C THR A 104 -11.11 -13.43 12.73
N TYR A 105 -11.13 -12.69 11.61
CA TYR A 105 -10.56 -13.14 10.33
C TYR A 105 -9.32 -12.37 9.90
N GLY A 106 -8.87 -11.39 10.70
CA GLY A 106 -7.75 -10.52 10.33
C GLY A 106 -8.12 -9.55 9.21
N TRP A 107 -7.15 -9.21 8.37
CA TRP A 107 -7.35 -8.28 7.25
C TRP A 107 -8.10 -8.95 6.10
N MET A 108 -9.23 -8.37 5.72
CA MET A 108 -10.06 -8.84 4.61
C MET A 108 -10.34 -7.71 3.61
N PRO A 109 -10.44 -8.01 2.30
CA PRO A 109 -10.77 -7.01 1.30
C PRO A 109 -12.17 -6.45 1.56
N ALA A 110 -12.34 -5.16 1.31
CA ALA A 110 -13.59 -4.44 1.52
C ALA A 110 -13.71 -3.29 0.53
N THR A 111 -14.94 -2.82 0.32
CA THR A 111 -15.24 -1.68 -0.54
C THR A 111 -16.06 -0.67 0.25
N VAL A 112 -15.66 0.60 0.17
CA VAL A 112 -16.39 1.70 0.82
C VAL A 112 -17.74 1.87 0.14
N GLN A 113 -18.84 1.81 0.88
CA GLN A 113 -20.18 2.09 0.36
C GLN A 113 -20.57 3.54 0.62
N SER A 114 -20.35 4.02 1.85
CA SER A 114 -20.67 5.39 2.24
C SER A 114 -19.91 5.82 3.49
N TYR A 115 -19.85 7.12 3.72
CA TYR A 115 -19.30 7.73 4.92
C TYR A 115 -20.43 8.21 5.84
N ASN A 116 -20.34 7.90 7.13
CA ASN A 116 -21.27 8.35 8.15
C ASN A 116 -20.69 9.59 8.86
N ASP A 117 -21.20 10.77 8.54
CA ASP A 117 -20.72 12.03 9.12
C ASP A 117 -21.00 12.13 10.64
N GLY A 118 -22.11 11.52 11.09
CA GLY A 118 -22.55 11.60 12.49
C GLY A 118 -21.64 10.91 13.52
N ASP A 119 -20.93 9.85 13.12
CA ASP A 119 -20.02 9.09 14.00
C ASP A 119 -18.60 8.92 13.42
N SER A 120 -18.30 9.55 12.29
CA SER A 120 -17.02 9.47 11.58
C SER A 120 -16.59 8.04 11.25
N THR A 121 -17.55 7.17 10.93
CA THR A 121 -17.31 5.79 10.49
C THR A 121 -17.58 5.59 9.01
N TYR A 122 -17.09 4.49 8.44
CA TYR A 122 -17.42 4.08 7.08
C TYR A 122 -18.34 2.88 7.07
N ASN A 123 -19.31 2.87 6.17
CA ASN A 123 -20.02 1.66 5.82
C ASN A 123 -19.24 0.93 4.75
N LEU A 124 -18.78 -0.26 5.09
CA LEU A 124 -18.13 -1.18 4.16
C LEU A 124 -19.12 -2.27 3.76
N ASP A 125 -18.94 -2.84 2.58
CA ASP A 125 -19.65 -4.04 2.13
C ASP A 125 -19.61 -5.21 3.12
N VAL A 126 -18.49 -5.37 3.83
CA VAL A 126 -18.29 -6.43 4.82
C VAL A 126 -18.72 -6.03 6.24
N ARG A 127 -18.83 -4.73 6.53
CA ARG A 127 -19.16 -4.24 7.88
C ARG A 127 -19.70 -2.79 7.86
N PRO A 128 -20.91 -2.55 8.39
CA PRO A 128 -21.38 -1.20 8.64
C PRO A 128 -20.68 -0.57 9.86
N HIS A 129 -20.59 0.75 9.89
CA HIS A 129 -19.94 1.51 10.98
C HIS A 129 -18.52 1.02 11.32
N ALA A 130 -17.70 0.79 10.30
CA ALA A 130 -16.30 0.44 10.47
C ALA A 130 -15.50 1.66 10.95
N ALA A 131 -14.78 1.47 12.06
CA ALA A 131 -13.90 2.47 12.62
C ALA A 131 -12.65 2.68 11.75
N LEU A 132 -12.16 3.92 11.70
CA LEU A 132 -11.04 4.38 10.88
C LEU A 132 -9.74 3.58 11.14
N ASP A 133 -9.49 3.20 12.40
CA ASP A 133 -8.32 2.43 12.83
C ASP A 133 -8.26 1.01 12.26
N LYS A 134 -9.38 0.53 11.72
CA LYS A 134 -9.52 -0.81 11.12
C LYS A 134 -9.56 -0.78 9.61
N ILE A 135 -9.43 0.38 8.99
CA ILE A 135 -9.50 0.55 7.55
C ILE A 135 -8.11 0.90 7.05
N SER A 136 -7.63 0.15 6.07
CA SER A 136 -6.30 0.29 5.48
C SER A 136 -6.41 0.20 3.96
N PRO A 137 -5.44 0.71 3.18
CA PRO A 137 -5.48 0.57 1.74
C PRO A 137 -5.46 -0.90 1.32
N ALA A 138 -6.18 -1.23 0.26
CA ALA A 138 -6.15 -2.59 -0.29
C ALA A 138 -4.78 -2.90 -0.90
N ALA A 139 -4.40 -4.18 -0.90
CA ALA A 139 -3.29 -4.65 -1.70
C ALA A 139 -3.73 -4.65 -3.17
N VAL A 140 -3.45 -3.55 -3.86
CA VAL A 140 -3.79 -3.32 -5.28
C VAL A 140 -2.51 -3.28 -6.10
N THR A 141 -2.62 -3.59 -7.38
CA THR A 141 -1.48 -3.53 -8.33
C THR A 141 -1.56 -2.32 -9.25
N SER A 142 -2.68 -1.58 -9.21
CA SER A 142 -2.93 -0.45 -10.11
C SER A 142 -3.29 0.82 -9.35
N VAL A 143 -2.81 1.96 -9.84
CA VAL A 143 -3.18 3.30 -9.34
C VAL A 143 -4.69 3.54 -9.41
N ALA A 144 -5.41 2.94 -10.37
CA ALA A 144 -6.86 3.11 -10.52
C ALA A 144 -7.66 2.60 -9.31
N ASP A 145 -7.16 1.54 -8.66
CA ASP A 145 -7.78 0.95 -7.47
C ASP A 145 -7.18 1.48 -6.16
N ALA A 146 -6.11 2.27 -6.25
CA ALA A 146 -5.38 2.78 -5.10
C ALA A 146 -6.10 3.94 -4.42
N TRP A 147 -5.64 4.29 -3.22
CA TRP A 147 -6.07 5.53 -2.60
C TRP A 147 -5.58 6.73 -3.41
N LEU A 148 -6.49 7.65 -3.70
CA LEU A 148 -6.21 8.80 -4.54
C LEU A 148 -5.25 9.77 -3.83
N PRO A 149 -4.39 10.47 -4.58
CA PRO A 149 -3.63 11.59 -4.04
C PRO A 149 -4.54 12.61 -3.33
N GLY A 150 -4.11 13.09 -2.17
CA GLY A 150 -4.89 13.97 -1.30
C GLY A 150 -5.77 13.26 -0.26
N THR A 151 -5.92 11.93 -0.34
CA THR A 151 -6.63 11.15 0.68
C THR A 151 -5.93 11.26 2.03
N LEU A 152 -6.69 11.53 3.10
CA LEU A 152 -6.11 11.62 4.44
C LEU A 152 -5.90 10.23 5.03
N ALA A 153 -4.73 10.04 5.59
CA ALA A 153 -4.33 8.80 6.23
C ALA A 153 -3.66 9.07 7.58
N ALA A 154 -3.48 8.00 8.35
CA ALA A 154 -2.58 7.98 9.49
C ALA A 154 -1.47 6.95 9.22
N TYR A 155 -0.22 7.33 9.47
CA TYR A 155 0.96 6.50 9.30
C TYR A 155 1.56 6.09 10.63
N HIS A 156 1.78 4.79 10.85
CA HIS A 156 2.48 4.31 12.04
C HIS A 156 4.00 4.41 11.87
N SER A 157 4.61 5.42 12.51
CA SER A 157 6.06 5.60 12.51
C SER A 157 6.71 4.66 13.52
N ILE A 158 7.61 3.77 13.06
CA ILE A 158 8.35 2.88 13.97
C ILE A 158 9.29 3.66 14.88
N SER A 159 9.94 4.71 14.36
CA SER A 159 10.93 5.48 15.13
C SER A 159 10.29 6.25 16.28
N VAL A 160 9.05 6.69 16.12
CA VAL A 160 8.28 7.43 17.14
C VAL A 160 7.34 6.51 17.93
N GLY A 161 6.99 5.34 17.38
CA GLY A 161 6.03 4.41 17.97
C GLY A 161 4.60 4.96 18.04
N GLN A 162 4.26 5.90 17.15
CA GLN A 162 2.98 6.62 17.16
C GLN A 162 2.39 6.74 15.75
N TRP A 163 1.06 6.92 15.71
CA TRP A 163 0.32 7.23 14.50
C TRP A 163 0.42 8.71 14.20
N LEU A 164 1.03 9.04 13.07
CA LEU A 164 1.20 10.39 12.58
C LEU A 164 0.13 10.69 11.53
N PRO A 165 -0.39 11.91 11.50
CA PRO A 165 -1.21 12.36 10.38
C PRO A 165 -0.40 12.34 9.09
N ALA A 166 -1.01 11.85 8.02
CA ALA A 166 -0.39 11.77 6.72
C ALA A 166 -1.41 12.07 5.61
N VAL A 167 -0.88 12.39 4.43
CA VAL A 167 -1.65 12.57 3.19
C VAL A 167 -1.05 11.67 2.13
N VAL A 168 -1.89 10.96 1.39
CA VAL A 168 -1.45 10.17 0.25
C VAL A 168 -0.95 11.11 -0.85
N VAL A 169 0.30 10.95 -1.27
CA VAL A 169 0.91 11.73 -2.36
C VAL A 169 0.79 10.95 -3.67
N SER A 170 1.16 9.67 -3.65
CA SER A 170 1.08 8.79 -4.81
C SER A 170 1.14 7.31 -4.40
N PHE A 171 0.87 6.43 -5.36
CA PHE A 171 0.96 4.98 -5.21
C PHE A 171 2.09 4.44 -6.10
N ASN A 172 2.90 3.52 -5.55
CA ASN A 172 3.99 2.86 -6.25
C ASN A 172 3.50 1.49 -6.76
N GLU A 173 3.28 1.37 -8.07
CA GLU A 173 2.83 0.12 -8.69
C GLU A 173 3.91 -0.99 -8.68
N ASP A 174 5.19 -0.60 -8.62
CA ASP A 174 6.31 -1.54 -8.66
C ASP A 174 6.40 -2.47 -7.44
N ASP A 175 6.08 -1.93 -6.25
CA ASP A 175 6.20 -2.62 -4.97
C ASP A 175 4.89 -2.65 -4.15
N GLY A 176 3.83 -1.98 -4.62
CA GLY A 176 2.54 -1.92 -3.95
C GLY A 176 2.50 -1.05 -2.70
N THR A 177 3.45 -0.12 -2.56
CA THR A 177 3.53 0.81 -1.41
C THR A 177 2.93 2.17 -1.72
N TYR A 178 2.68 2.97 -0.69
CA TYR A 178 2.20 4.34 -0.84
C TYR A 178 3.29 5.34 -0.47
N ASN A 179 3.40 6.42 -1.24
CA ASN A 179 4.16 7.59 -0.83
C ASN A 179 3.23 8.52 -0.07
N LEU A 180 3.61 8.82 1.16
CA LEU A 180 2.94 9.75 2.04
C LEU A 180 3.81 10.99 2.19
N ASP A 181 3.19 12.13 2.47
CA ASP A 181 3.90 13.39 2.78
C ASP A 181 4.95 13.26 3.90
N VAL A 182 4.73 12.34 4.84
CA VAL A 182 5.66 12.04 5.95
C VAL A 182 6.61 10.87 5.69
N ARG A 183 6.34 10.03 4.68
CA ARG A 183 7.11 8.79 4.45
C ARG A 183 6.91 8.23 3.04
N ASP A 184 8.04 8.00 2.35
CA ASP A 184 8.05 7.24 1.10
C ASP A 184 8.02 5.73 1.35
N HIS A 185 7.46 4.98 0.39
CA HIS A 185 7.33 3.53 0.43
C HIS A 185 6.70 3.01 1.74
N ALA A 186 5.59 3.60 2.16
CA ALA A 186 4.86 3.18 3.34
C ALA A 186 4.11 1.86 3.10
N ASP A 187 4.35 0.89 3.97
CA ASP A 187 3.65 -0.39 3.99
C ASP A 187 2.15 -0.19 4.30
N LEU A 188 1.30 -0.94 3.61
CA LEU A 188 -0.15 -0.94 3.81
C LEU A 188 -0.52 -1.13 5.29
N ASP A 189 0.19 -2.01 6.01
CA ASP A 189 -0.08 -2.36 7.41
C ASP A 189 0.10 -1.18 8.37
N ARG A 190 0.83 -0.16 7.93
CA ARG A 190 1.11 1.06 8.70
C ARG A 190 0.26 2.23 8.26
N ILE A 191 -0.70 2.03 7.36
CA ILE A 191 -1.58 3.08 6.86
C ILE A 191 -2.99 2.80 7.37
N ARG A 192 -3.63 3.83 7.93
CA ARG A 192 -5.04 3.82 8.32
C ARG A 192 -5.80 4.98 7.71
N ALA A 193 -7.11 4.78 7.51
CA ALA A 193 -7.98 5.85 7.07
C ALA A 193 -8.03 6.96 8.13
N ARG A 194 -8.20 8.19 7.67
CA ARG A 194 -8.40 9.35 8.54
C ARG A 194 -9.37 10.31 7.85
N VAL A 195 -10.11 11.08 8.62
CA VAL A 195 -11.00 12.14 8.11
C VAL A 195 -10.60 13.48 8.72
N LEU A 196 -10.98 14.56 8.03
CA LEU A 196 -10.71 15.92 8.47
C LEU A 196 -11.84 16.42 9.39
N ASP A 197 -12.10 15.77 10.53
CA ASP A 197 -12.79 16.47 11.62
C ASP A 197 -12.47 15.93 13.02
N ARG A 198 -12.35 16.88 13.94
CA ARG A 198 -12.16 16.85 15.41
C ARG A 198 -10.79 16.46 15.97
N HIS A 199 -10.07 17.52 16.34
CA HIS A 199 -9.17 17.66 17.49
C HIS A 199 -8.09 16.58 17.72
N PHE A 200 -6.85 16.98 17.44
CA PHE A 200 -5.59 16.31 17.77
C PHE A 200 -5.28 16.14 19.28
N ASP A 201 -6.25 15.79 20.13
CA ASP A 201 -5.98 15.77 21.59
C ASP A 201 -6.69 14.69 22.43
N GLU A 202 -7.05 13.53 21.87
CA GLU A 202 -7.45 12.40 22.72
C GLU A 202 -6.65 11.13 22.44
N VAL A 203 -5.56 11.00 23.20
CA VAL A 203 -4.88 9.73 23.49
C VAL A 203 -5.94 8.74 23.97
N PRO A 204 -6.06 7.53 23.36
CA PRO A 204 -6.93 6.49 23.91
C PRO A 204 -6.44 6.16 25.32
N LYS A 205 -7.16 6.62 26.34
CA LYS A 205 -7.01 6.11 27.70
C LYS A 205 -7.34 4.63 27.63
N ARG A 206 -6.31 3.79 27.73
CA ARG A 206 -6.45 2.36 27.98
C ARG A 206 -7.50 2.19 29.08
N SER A 207 -8.63 1.58 28.72
CA SER A 207 -9.62 1.09 29.67
C SER A 207 -8.97 0.00 30.51
N ALA A 208 -8.33 0.44 31.60
CA ALA A 208 -8.01 -0.42 32.73
C ALA A 208 -9.33 -0.77 33.42
N SER A 209 -10.03 -1.79 32.91
CA SER A 209 -11.06 -2.46 33.69
C SER A 209 -10.37 -3.32 34.74
N ARG A 210 -10.12 -2.70 35.91
CA ARG A 210 -10.18 -3.40 37.18
C ARG A 210 -11.59 -3.98 37.30
N HIS A 211 -11.70 -5.28 37.50
CA HIS A 211 -12.71 -5.84 38.39
C HIS A 211 -11.98 -6.74 39.36
N ALA A 212 -11.82 -6.22 40.58
CA ALA A 212 -11.64 -7.01 41.77
C ALA A 212 -13.03 -7.45 42.21
N ILE A 213 -13.22 -8.75 42.48
CA ILE A 213 -13.79 -9.28 43.72
C ILE A 213 -13.03 -10.57 44.02
#